data_AF-A0A9C9DCY6-F1
#
_entry.id   AF-A0A9C9DCY6-F1
#
_cell.length_a   1.000
_cell.length_b   1.000
_cell.length_c   1.000
_cell.angle_alpha   90.00
_cell.angle_beta   90.00
_cell.angle_gamma   90.00
#
_symmetry.space_group_name_H-M   'P 1'
#
loop_
_entity.id
_entity.type
_entity.pdbx_description
1 polymer ?
#
loop_
_entity_poly.entity_id
_entity_poly.type
_entity_poly.pdbx_seq_one_letter_code
_entity_poly.pdbx_strand_id
1 'polypeptide(L)'
;MNPVPLLIIMGAILALLAVQRWLTRATPPQAGIPVSDEPSSTTANSIPVHSMAESTASPPRPRGRLLTQGLSVTGLDERGMNSLKALIRKADIEALTTFLAFNRPGFVEIDTFLGQPQNQSSTETGATATLPAQLLKKLGGEEQKRLQGFNPRSSRLITRELMARFGGHEFNLHFGHYAARPSSVTLHIPPFDPERKIFEDLVQSGMARKGRHIPLAERLTVLKMSQLRQMAKDLKLDKKFTRKKEATHTLAEVPGAAVLLSMQYVIDDLFMLLPMEEDTALIKQEWASLEAYAKLLCGIEL
;
A
#
# COMPACT_ATOMS: atom_id res chain seq x y z
N MET A 1 49.56 12.09 10.90
CA MET A 1 48.10 12.23 10.78
C MET A 1 47.71 11.99 9.34
N ASN A 2 46.78 11.08 9.07
CA ASN A 2 46.40 10.66 7.72
C ASN A 2 45.43 11.70 7.12
N PRO A 3 45.74 12.38 5.99
CA PRO A 3 44.91 13.48 5.47
C PRO A 3 43.67 13.01 4.67
N VAL A 4 43.56 11.70 4.44
CA VAL A 4 42.49 11.06 3.65
C VAL A 4 41.06 11.39 4.14
N PRO A 5 40.75 11.44 5.45
CA PRO A 5 39.39 11.75 5.91
C PRO A 5 38.94 13.17 5.55
N LEU A 6 39.88 14.11 5.49
CA LEU A 6 39.60 15.54 5.27
C LEU A 6 39.27 15.83 3.79
N LEU A 7 39.91 15.10 2.88
CA LEU A 7 39.62 15.16 1.43
C LEU A 7 38.24 14.60 1.08
N ILE A 8 37.80 13.53 1.76
CA ILE A 8 36.47 12.94 1.55
C ILE A 8 35.36 13.92 1.99
N ILE A 9 35.56 14.60 3.12
CA ILE A 9 34.60 15.59 3.63
C ILE A 9 34.52 16.81 2.70
N MET A 10 35.67 17.32 2.20
CA MET A 10 35.68 18.43 1.24
C MET A 10 34.98 18.07 -0.08
N GLY A 11 35.18 16.85 -0.59
CA GLY A 11 34.52 16.38 -1.81
C GLY A 11 32.99 16.33 -1.69
N ALA A 12 32.48 15.87 -0.54
CA ALA A 12 31.05 15.82 -0.27
C ALA A 12 30.40 17.22 -0.19
N ILE A 13 31.09 18.19 0.42
CA ILE A 13 30.60 19.57 0.54
C ILE A 13 30.52 20.25 -0.84
N LEU A 14 31.52 20.05 -1.70
CA LEU A 14 31.52 20.62 -3.04
C LEU A 14 30.40 20.05 -3.93
N ALA A 15 30.09 18.75 -3.80
CA ALA A 15 28.98 18.12 -4.52
C ALA A 15 27.61 18.68 -4.06
N LEU A 16 27.42 18.90 -2.76
CA LEU A 16 26.21 19.49 -2.19
C LEU A 16 25.97 20.93 -2.67
N LEU A 17 27.02 21.74 -2.75
CA LEU A 17 26.93 23.12 -3.26
C LEU A 17 26.60 23.17 -4.75
N ALA A 18 27.09 22.23 -5.55
CA ALA A 18 26.75 22.13 -6.97
C ALA A 18 25.27 21.79 -7.19
N VAL A 19 24.71 20.88 -6.37
CA VAL A 19 23.28 20.50 -6.43
C VAL A 19 22.38 21.67 -6.01
N GLN A 20 22.72 22.42 -4.96
CA GLN A 20 21.96 23.62 -4.57
C GLN A 20 21.94 24.69 -5.67
N ARG A 21 23.06 24.89 -6.37
CA ARG A 21 23.17 25.88 -7.45
C ARG A 21 22.41 25.48 -8.71
N TRP A 22 22.19 24.18 -8.92
CA TRP A 22 21.35 23.67 -10.01
C TRP A 22 19.86 23.83 -9.70
N LEU A 23 19.44 23.52 -8.47
CA LEU A 23 18.03 23.66 -8.04
C LEU A 23 17.52 25.10 -8.07
N THR A 24 18.39 26.08 -7.79
CA THR A 24 18.02 27.52 -7.81
C THR A 24 17.90 28.10 -9.21
N ARG A 25 18.40 27.44 -10.27
CA ARG A 25 18.25 27.87 -11.67
C ARG A 25 17.02 27.29 -12.36
N ALA A 26 16.37 26.30 -11.75
CA ALA A 26 15.27 25.55 -12.38
C ALA A 26 13.87 26.10 -12.07
N THR A 27 13.74 27.24 -11.37
CA THR A 27 12.45 27.85 -11.03
C THR A 27 12.13 29.00 -12.00
N PRO A 28 11.15 28.85 -12.91
CA PRO A 28 10.67 29.95 -13.72
C PRO A 28 9.79 30.91 -12.89
N PRO A 29 9.76 32.21 -13.21
CA PRO A 29 8.97 33.20 -12.49
C PRO A 29 7.47 33.03 -12.82
N GLN A 30 6.62 32.97 -11.80
CA GLN A 30 5.17 33.03 -11.97
C GLN A 30 4.75 34.45 -12.36
N ALA A 31 4.21 34.58 -13.57
CA ALA A 31 3.51 35.76 -14.05
C ALA A 31 2.05 35.75 -13.54
N GLY A 32 1.52 36.96 -13.34
CA GLY A 32 0.37 37.26 -12.50
C GLY A 32 -1.00 36.84 -13.01
N ILE A 33 -1.92 36.75 -12.05
CA ILE A 33 -3.36 36.58 -12.22
C ILE A 33 -4.00 37.99 -12.22
N PRO A 34 -4.70 38.41 -13.28
CA PRO A 34 -5.64 39.51 -13.17
C PRO A 34 -7.03 38.97 -12.82
N VAL A 35 -7.61 39.59 -11.80
CA VAL A 35 -9.00 39.50 -11.37
C VAL A 35 -9.89 40.14 -12.43
N SER A 36 -11.04 39.55 -12.75
CA SER A 36 -12.14 40.24 -13.41
C SER A 36 -13.47 39.65 -12.96
N ASP A 37 -14.28 40.54 -12.38
CA ASP A 37 -15.61 40.32 -11.85
C ASP A 37 -16.67 40.22 -12.97
N GLU A 38 -17.68 39.39 -12.74
CA GLU A 38 -19.04 39.48 -13.31
C GLU A 38 -19.87 40.54 -12.51
N PRO A 39 -21.15 40.88 -12.82
CA PRO A 39 -22.09 40.36 -13.84
C PRO A 39 -22.87 41.46 -14.61
N SER A 40 -23.64 41.09 -15.65
CA SER A 40 -24.78 41.89 -16.13
C SER A 40 -25.80 41.06 -16.89
N SER A 41 -27.07 41.32 -16.57
CA SER A 41 -28.33 40.63 -16.86
C SER A 41 -29.02 40.98 -18.20
N THR A 42 -29.96 40.09 -18.63
CA THR A 42 -31.18 40.31 -19.47
C THR A 42 -30.96 40.85 -20.91
N THR A 43 -31.57 40.32 -21.99
CA THR A 43 -33.01 40.20 -22.27
C THR A 43 -33.26 39.41 -23.57
N ALA A 44 -34.48 38.90 -23.71
CA ALA A 44 -35.11 38.12 -24.79
C ALA A 44 -34.85 38.51 -26.26
N ASN A 45 -34.88 37.52 -27.18
CA ASN A 45 -35.96 37.38 -28.16
C ASN A 45 -35.80 36.23 -29.18
N SER A 46 -36.94 35.58 -29.45
CA SER A 46 -37.45 35.00 -30.72
C SER A 46 -36.68 33.94 -31.52
N ILE A 47 -37.39 32.82 -31.69
CA ILE A 47 -37.26 31.71 -32.66
C ILE A 47 -37.46 32.23 -34.11
N PRO A 48 -36.82 31.64 -35.14
CA PRO A 48 -37.58 30.73 -36.01
C PRO A 48 -36.81 29.47 -36.50
N VAL A 49 -37.50 28.33 -36.35
CA VAL A 49 -37.72 27.15 -37.23
C VAL A 49 -36.79 26.88 -38.45
N HIS A 50 -36.49 25.59 -38.59
CA HIS A 50 -35.98 24.79 -39.73
C HIS A 50 -34.46 24.59 -39.88
N SER A 51 -33.99 23.41 -39.46
CA SER A 51 -33.39 22.46 -40.41
C SER A 51 -33.37 21.05 -39.80
N MET A 52 -33.95 20.10 -40.53
CA MET A 52 -33.72 18.68 -40.32
C MET A 52 -32.27 18.40 -40.70
N ALA A 53 -31.42 18.21 -39.70
CA ALA A 53 -30.13 17.56 -39.88
C ALA A 53 -30.20 16.20 -39.20
N GLU A 54 -29.97 15.16 -40.00
CA GLU A 54 -29.78 13.78 -39.58
C GLU A 54 -28.90 13.75 -38.33
N SER A 55 -29.49 13.25 -37.24
CA SER A 55 -28.73 12.79 -36.09
C SER A 55 -27.97 11.54 -36.52
N THR A 56 -26.83 11.72 -37.20
CA THR A 56 -25.77 10.73 -37.21
C THR A 56 -25.36 10.55 -35.77
N ALA A 57 -25.90 9.51 -35.13
CA ALA A 57 -25.51 9.10 -33.80
C ALA A 57 -23.98 8.95 -33.81
N SER A 58 -23.30 9.94 -33.25
CA SER A 58 -21.87 9.85 -32.99
C SER A 58 -21.65 8.55 -32.22
N PRO A 59 -20.78 7.64 -32.69
CA PRO A 59 -20.56 6.38 -32.00
C PRO A 59 -20.22 6.69 -30.54
N PRO A 60 -20.75 5.91 -29.58
CA PRO A 60 -20.55 6.16 -28.16
C PRO A 60 -19.04 6.32 -27.93
N ARG A 61 -18.63 7.50 -27.45
CA ARG A 61 -17.22 7.81 -27.19
C ARG A 61 -16.65 6.64 -26.39
N PRO A 62 -15.54 6.02 -26.83
CA PRO A 62 -14.95 4.91 -26.11
C PRO A 62 -14.68 5.39 -24.68
N ARG A 63 -15.31 4.74 -23.70
CA ARG A 63 -15.30 5.19 -22.30
C ARG A 63 -13.90 5.10 -21.67
N GLY A 64 -12.91 4.55 -22.39
CA GLY A 64 -11.50 4.46 -21.98
C GLY A 64 -10.54 4.36 -23.18
N ARG A 65 -9.24 4.32 -22.87
CA ARG A 65 -8.14 4.12 -23.83
C ARG A 65 -7.98 2.64 -24.15
N LEU A 66 -7.79 2.30 -25.42
CA LEU A 66 -7.65 0.90 -25.83
C LEU A 66 -6.34 0.29 -25.32
N LEU A 67 -6.47 -0.83 -24.60
CA LEU A 67 -5.35 -1.67 -24.18
C LEU A 67 -5.06 -2.73 -25.24
N THR A 68 -6.10 -3.48 -25.63
CA THR A 68 -6.12 -4.44 -26.76
C THR A 68 -7.52 -4.47 -27.37
N GLN A 69 -7.73 -5.23 -28.44
CA GLN A 69 -9.05 -5.36 -29.06
C GLN A 69 -10.05 -5.95 -28.06
N GLY A 70 -11.12 -5.20 -27.77
CA GLY A 70 -12.14 -5.62 -26.80
C GLY A 70 -11.77 -5.38 -25.33
N LEU A 71 -10.74 -4.59 -25.04
CA LEU A 71 -10.39 -4.17 -23.68
C LEU A 71 -9.92 -2.71 -23.62
N SER A 72 -10.65 -1.92 -22.84
CA SER A 72 -10.48 -0.49 -22.65
C SER A 72 -10.17 -0.17 -21.20
N VAL A 73 -9.22 0.75 -20.98
CA VAL A 73 -8.73 1.14 -19.66
C VAL A 73 -9.05 2.61 -19.40
N THR A 74 -9.48 2.89 -18.17
CA THR A 74 -9.81 4.24 -17.67
C THR A 74 -8.90 4.63 -16.51
N GLY A 75 -8.76 5.92 -16.25
CA GLY A 75 -8.00 6.42 -15.09
C GLY A 75 -6.48 6.43 -15.26
N LEU A 76 -5.95 6.11 -16.45
CA LEU A 76 -4.52 6.19 -16.76
C LEU A 76 -4.22 7.22 -17.83
N ASP A 77 -3.10 7.92 -17.66
CA ASP A 77 -2.48 8.76 -18.68
C ASP A 77 -1.62 7.91 -19.65
N GLU A 78 -0.89 8.54 -20.57
CA GLU A 78 -0.08 7.81 -21.56
C GLU A 78 1.07 7.04 -20.91
N ARG A 79 1.69 7.64 -19.89
CA ARG A 79 2.78 7.01 -19.14
C ARG A 79 2.27 5.78 -18.39
N GLY A 80 1.16 5.91 -17.67
CA GLY A 80 0.51 4.80 -16.98
C GLY A 80 0.09 3.68 -17.93
N MET A 81 -0.45 4.01 -19.11
CA MET A 81 -0.79 3.02 -20.13
C MET A 81 0.45 2.27 -20.65
N ASN A 82 1.56 2.98 -20.89
CA ASN A 82 2.81 2.36 -21.33
C ASN A 82 3.41 1.46 -20.24
N SER A 83 3.39 1.89 -18.98
CA SER A 83 3.80 1.08 -17.84
C SER A 83 2.94 -0.18 -17.70
N LEU A 84 1.61 -0.05 -17.79
CA LEU A 84 0.69 -1.18 -17.74
C LEU A 84 1.01 -2.21 -18.83
N LYS A 85 1.17 -1.77 -20.09
CA LYS A 85 1.53 -2.65 -21.21
C LYS A 85 2.87 -3.35 -21.00
N ALA A 86 3.87 -2.62 -20.50
CA ALA A 86 5.18 -3.19 -20.20
C ALA A 86 5.12 -4.26 -19.10
N LEU A 87 4.34 -4.04 -18.05
CA LEU A 87 4.16 -5.00 -16.96
C LEU A 87 3.42 -6.26 -17.43
N ILE A 88 2.37 -6.12 -18.24
CA ILE A 88 1.63 -7.24 -18.83
C ILE A 88 2.57 -8.08 -19.72
N ARG A 89 3.35 -7.45 -20.61
CA ARG A 89 4.30 -8.16 -21.49
C ARG A 89 5.39 -8.91 -20.72
N LYS A 90 5.82 -8.40 -19.57
CA LYS A 90 6.79 -9.07 -18.69
C LYS A 90 6.17 -10.20 -17.87
N ALA A 91 4.84 -10.31 -17.83
CA ALA A 91 4.10 -11.21 -16.97
C ALA A 91 4.50 -11.10 -15.48
N ASP A 92 4.90 -9.90 -15.04
CA ASP A 92 5.31 -9.64 -13.65
C ASP A 92 4.07 -9.37 -12.78
N ILE A 93 3.54 -10.44 -12.19
CA ILE A 93 2.31 -10.41 -11.40
C ILE A 93 2.46 -9.50 -10.18
N GLU A 94 3.62 -9.52 -9.51
CA GLU A 94 3.84 -8.73 -8.29
C GLU A 94 3.87 -7.24 -8.62
N ALA A 95 4.68 -6.83 -9.60
CA ALA A 95 4.75 -5.44 -10.01
C ALA A 95 3.41 -4.95 -10.60
N LEU A 96 2.68 -5.81 -11.32
CA LEU A 96 1.35 -5.49 -11.84
C LEU A 96 0.32 -5.34 -10.71
N THR A 97 0.35 -6.20 -9.69
CA THR A 97 -0.53 -6.09 -8.51
C THR A 97 -0.31 -4.76 -7.79
N THR A 98 0.95 -4.41 -7.55
CA THR A 98 1.34 -3.11 -6.97
C THR A 98 0.90 -1.95 -7.84
N PHE A 99 1.08 -2.05 -9.17
CA PHE A 99 0.61 -1.04 -10.11
C PHE A 99 -0.91 -0.84 -10.05
N LEU A 100 -1.69 -1.93 -10.00
CA LEU A 100 -3.14 -1.90 -9.87
C LEU A 100 -3.56 -1.26 -8.54
N ALA A 101 -2.89 -1.59 -7.44
CA ALA A 101 -3.14 -0.99 -6.13
C ALA A 101 -2.92 0.53 -6.13
N PHE A 102 -1.84 1.01 -6.76
CA PHE A 102 -1.49 2.45 -6.81
C PHE A 102 -2.36 3.28 -7.75
N ASN A 103 -2.64 2.76 -8.95
CA ASN A 103 -3.22 3.53 -10.03
C ASN A 103 -4.72 3.30 -10.20
N ARG A 104 -5.24 2.17 -9.72
CA ARG A 104 -6.66 1.79 -9.80
C ARG A 104 -7.28 2.02 -11.20
N PRO A 105 -6.65 1.50 -12.27
CA PRO A 105 -7.28 1.56 -13.58
C PRO A 105 -8.62 0.83 -13.56
N GLY A 106 -9.64 1.41 -14.20
CA GLY A 106 -10.90 0.72 -14.46
C GLY A 106 -10.83 0.01 -15.81
N PHE A 107 -11.23 -1.25 -15.88
CA PHE A 107 -11.21 -2.05 -17.11
C PHE A 107 -12.64 -2.33 -17.54
N VAL A 108 -13.14 -1.53 -18.48
CA VAL A 108 -14.59 -1.39 -18.73
C VAL A 108 -15.25 -2.74 -19.01
N GLU A 109 -14.67 -3.54 -19.89
CA GLU A 109 -15.24 -4.80 -20.36
C GLU A 109 -15.13 -5.91 -19.32
N ILE A 110 -14.02 -5.98 -18.58
CA ILE A 110 -13.84 -6.95 -17.48
C ILE A 110 -14.76 -6.60 -16.31
N ASP A 111 -14.78 -5.34 -15.88
CA ASP A 111 -15.62 -4.87 -14.77
C ASP A 111 -17.11 -5.08 -15.09
N THR A 112 -17.51 -4.85 -16.34
CA THR A 112 -18.89 -5.11 -16.81
C THR A 112 -19.19 -6.60 -16.79
N PHE A 113 -18.26 -7.44 -17.24
CA PHE A 113 -18.44 -8.89 -17.24
C PHE A 113 -18.54 -9.46 -15.81
N LEU A 114 -17.67 -9.03 -14.90
CA LEU A 114 -17.69 -9.46 -13.50
C LEU A 114 -18.95 -8.98 -12.75
N GLY A 115 -19.57 -7.88 -13.19
CA GLY A 115 -20.82 -7.36 -12.64
C GLY A 115 -22.08 -8.08 -13.11
N GLN A 116 -22.01 -8.98 -14.09
CA GLN A 116 -23.18 -9.71 -14.58
C GLN A 116 -23.53 -10.90 -13.67
N PRO A 117 -24.81 -11.11 -13.31
CA PRO A 117 -25.21 -12.27 -12.52
C PRO A 117 -24.97 -13.58 -13.30
N GLN A 118 -24.33 -14.55 -12.65
CA GLN A 118 -23.91 -15.86 -13.22
C GLN A 118 -25.00 -16.61 -14.01
N ASN A 119 -26.28 -16.34 -13.73
CA ASN A 119 -27.41 -17.00 -14.37
C ASN A 119 -27.62 -16.64 -15.85
N GLN A 120 -26.88 -15.67 -16.41
CA GLN A 120 -27.00 -15.31 -17.84
C GLN A 120 -25.86 -15.84 -18.71
N SER A 121 -24.73 -16.26 -18.13
CA SER A 121 -23.53 -16.66 -18.87
C SER A 121 -23.48 -18.12 -19.34
N SER A 122 -24.48 -18.94 -18.98
CA SER A 122 -24.51 -20.38 -19.28
C SER A 122 -25.23 -20.76 -20.58
N THR A 123 -25.73 -19.79 -21.36
CA THR A 123 -26.64 -20.06 -22.49
C THR A 123 -26.10 -19.63 -23.87
N GLU A 124 -24.80 -19.49 -24.04
CA GLU A 124 -24.19 -19.32 -25.38
C GLU A 124 -23.21 -20.46 -25.68
N THR A 125 -23.81 -21.58 -26.05
CA THR A 125 -23.16 -22.70 -26.71
C THR A 125 -22.96 -22.31 -28.18
N GLY A 126 -21.74 -21.93 -28.55
CA GLY A 126 -21.28 -21.87 -29.94
C GLY A 126 -21.15 -20.47 -30.54
N ALA A 127 -19.90 -20.14 -30.89
CA ALA A 127 -19.43 -18.96 -31.62
C ALA A 127 -19.22 -17.66 -30.80
N THR A 128 -17.94 -17.31 -30.63
CA THR A 128 -17.38 -16.08 -30.02
C THR A 128 -17.52 -15.90 -28.51
N ALA A 129 -16.79 -16.70 -27.72
CA ALA A 129 -16.52 -16.36 -26.33
C ALA A 129 -15.85 -14.98 -26.26
N THR A 130 -16.43 -14.04 -25.50
CA THR A 130 -15.86 -12.70 -25.30
C THR A 130 -14.48 -12.80 -24.65
N LEU A 131 -13.57 -11.86 -24.97
CA LEU A 131 -12.20 -11.84 -24.42
C LEU A 131 -12.16 -12.02 -22.88
N PRO A 132 -13.01 -11.33 -22.07
CA PRO A 132 -13.03 -11.53 -20.62
C PRO A 132 -13.36 -12.98 -20.20
N ALA A 133 -14.29 -13.64 -20.87
CA ALA A 133 -14.65 -15.03 -20.58
C ALA A 133 -13.49 -16.00 -20.91
N GLN A 134 -12.74 -15.72 -21.98
CA GLN A 134 -11.56 -16.51 -22.33
C GLN A 134 -10.43 -16.32 -21.30
N LEU A 135 -10.18 -15.10 -20.84
CA LEU A 135 -9.17 -14.80 -19.83
C LEU A 135 -9.51 -15.47 -18.48
N LEU A 136 -10.77 -15.43 -18.05
CA LEU A 136 -11.20 -16.07 -16.81
C LEU A 136 -10.99 -17.58 -16.82
N LYS A 137 -11.21 -18.25 -17.96
CA LYS A 137 -10.95 -19.69 -18.10
C LYS A 137 -9.48 -20.08 -17.89
N LYS A 138 -8.54 -19.14 -18.04
CA LYS A 138 -7.10 -19.38 -17.79
C LYS A 138 -6.73 -19.32 -16.30
N LEU A 139 -7.61 -18.79 -15.45
CA LEU A 139 -7.37 -18.68 -14.01
C LEU A 139 -7.78 -19.95 -13.24
N GLY A 140 -7.16 -20.16 -12.08
CA GLY A 140 -7.55 -21.22 -11.16
C GLY A 140 -8.93 -20.95 -10.52
N GLY A 141 -9.59 -22.00 -10.04
CA GLY A 141 -10.95 -21.89 -9.47
C GLY A 141 -11.05 -20.91 -8.28
N GLU A 142 -10.02 -20.84 -7.43
CA GLU A 142 -9.96 -19.88 -6.31
C GLU A 142 -9.82 -18.42 -6.78
N GLU A 143 -9.04 -18.18 -7.84
CA GLU A 143 -8.85 -16.85 -8.42
C GLU A 143 -10.13 -16.35 -9.09
N GLN A 144 -10.84 -17.23 -9.79
CA GLN A 144 -12.15 -16.93 -10.37
C GLN A 144 -13.15 -16.55 -9.28
N LYS A 145 -13.23 -17.32 -8.17
CA LYS A 145 -14.10 -16.97 -7.03
C LYS A 145 -13.77 -15.61 -6.44
N ARG A 146 -12.48 -15.29 -6.28
CA ARG A 146 -12.02 -13.99 -5.76
C ARG A 146 -12.42 -12.83 -6.67
N LEU A 147 -12.31 -13.00 -7.98
CA LEU A 147 -12.72 -11.97 -8.95
C LEU A 147 -14.24 -11.80 -9.01
N GLN A 148 -15.01 -12.87 -8.89
CA GLN A 148 -16.48 -12.80 -8.85
C GLN A 148 -17.00 -12.10 -7.60
N GLY A 149 -16.32 -12.28 -6.46
CA GLY A 149 -16.63 -11.56 -5.22
C GLY A 149 -16.04 -10.14 -5.16
N PHE A 150 -15.18 -9.77 -6.11
CA PHE A 150 -14.51 -8.48 -6.11
C PHE A 150 -15.39 -7.42 -6.76
N ASN A 151 -15.77 -6.41 -5.99
CA ASN A 151 -16.47 -5.25 -6.52
C ASN A 151 -15.43 -4.13 -6.80
N PRO A 152 -15.09 -3.84 -8.07
CA PRO A 152 -14.11 -2.80 -8.42
C PRO A 152 -14.57 -1.39 -8.03
N ARG A 153 -15.86 -1.22 -7.69
CA ARG A 153 -16.46 0.05 -7.23
C ARG A 153 -16.57 0.15 -5.71
N SER A 154 -16.15 -0.87 -4.96
CA SER A 154 -16.17 -0.84 -3.49
C SER A 154 -15.20 0.19 -2.92
N SER A 155 -15.42 0.58 -1.66
CA SER A 155 -14.53 1.49 -0.93
C SER A 155 -13.12 0.90 -0.85
N ARG A 156 -12.11 1.70 -1.20
CA ARG A 156 -10.70 1.30 -1.20
C ARG A 156 -10.21 1.10 0.23
N LEU A 157 -9.74 -0.09 0.57
CA LEU A 157 -9.04 -0.32 1.84
C LEU A 157 -7.55 -0.08 1.67
N ILE A 158 -6.97 -0.54 0.55
CA ILE A 158 -5.58 -0.26 0.20
C ILE A 158 -5.47 1.12 -0.46
N THR A 159 -5.32 2.16 0.35
CA THR A 159 -5.10 3.53 -0.08
C THR A 159 -3.61 3.84 -0.28
N ARG A 160 -3.28 4.97 -0.90
CA ARG A 160 -1.87 5.40 -1.07
C ARG A 160 -1.21 5.71 0.26
N GLU A 161 -1.98 6.26 1.20
CA GLU A 161 -1.54 6.53 2.56
C GLU A 161 -1.22 5.23 3.29
N LEU A 162 -2.09 4.22 3.18
CA LEU A 162 -1.82 2.90 3.75
C LEU A 162 -0.58 2.27 3.09
N MET A 163 -0.47 2.35 1.77
CA MET A 163 0.71 1.83 1.07
C MET A 163 2.00 2.49 1.54
N ALA A 164 2.01 3.82 1.68
CA ALA A 164 3.15 4.57 2.18
C ALA A 164 3.56 4.15 3.60
N ARG A 165 2.59 3.82 4.47
CA ARG A 165 2.85 3.30 5.83
C ARG A 165 3.56 1.94 5.84
N PHE A 166 3.49 1.18 4.74
CA PHE A 166 4.09 -0.14 4.61
C PHE A 166 5.13 -0.19 3.48
N GLY A 167 5.94 0.86 3.30
CA GLY A 167 7.06 0.82 2.35
C GLY A 167 6.69 1.10 0.88
N GLY A 168 5.47 1.55 0.61
CA GLY A 168 5.02 1.99 -0.70
C GLY A 168 5.00 0.86 -1.73
N HIS A 169 6.06 0.74 -2.53
CA HIS A 169 6.19 -0.35 -3.50
C HIS A 169 6.45 -1.71 -2.84
N GLU A 170 7.03 -1.73 -1.65
CA GLU A 170 7.23 -2.95 -0.85
C GLU A 170 6.01 -3.29 0.02
N PHE A 171 4.84 -2.69 -0.24
CA PHE A 171 3.61 -2.84 0.55
C PHE A 171 3.33 -4.28 0.99
N ASN A 172 3.28 -5.21 0.03
CA ASN A 172 2.91 -6.60 0.32
C ASN A 172 3.87 -7.28 1.30
N LEU A 173 5.16 -6.99 1.17
CA LEU A 173 6.19 -7.53 2.04
C LEU A 173 5.98 -7.02 3.46
N HIS A 174 6.01 -5.70 3.67
CA HIS A 174 5.91 -5.10 5.01
C HIS A 174 4.55 -5.37 5.66
N PHE A 175 3.46 -5.26 4.90
CA PHE A 175 2.12 -5.58 5.39
C PHE A 175 1.97 -7.07 5.71
N GLY A 176 2.57 -7.97 4.92
CA GLY A 176 2.59 -9.40 5.19
C GLY A 176 3.26 -9.74 6.52
N HIS A 177 4.43 -9.16 6.79
CA HIS A 177 5.14 -9.32 8.06
C HIS A 177 4.36 -8.73 9.25
N TYR A 178 3.76 -7.56 9.06
CA TYR A 178 2.91 -6.93 10.07
C TYR A 178 1.70 -7.82 10.41
N ALA A 179 0.96 -8.27 9.40
CA ALA A 179 -0.28 -9.00 9.56
C ALA A 179 -0.09 -10.49 9.92
N ALA A 180 1.16 -10.98 9.98
CA ALA A 180 1.51 -12.30 10.48
C ALA A 180 1.74 -12.31 12.00
N ARG A 181 1.79 -11.15 12.65
CA ARG A 181 2.18 -10.99 14.05
C ARG A 181 1.08 -10.37 14.89
N PRO A 182 0.97 -10.75 16.17
CA PRO A 182 0.05 -10.08 17.08
C PRO A 182 0.51 -8.63 17.29
N SER A 183 -0.42 -7.69 17.15
CA SER A 183 -0.18 -6.29 17.50
C SER A 183 0.05 -6.15 19.02
N SER A 184 0.74 -5.08 19.43
CA SER A 184 0.98 -4.75 20.85
C SER A 184 1.81 -5.79 21.64
N VAL A 185 2.51 -6.69 20.96
CA VAL A 185 3.50 -7.60 21.56
C VAL A 185 4.89 -7.07 21.27
N THR A 186 5.75 -6.99 22.29
CA THR A 186 7.16 -6.65 22.09
C THR A 186 7.94 -7.87 21.62
N LEU A 187 8.66 -7.70 20.52
CA LEU A 187 9.49 -8.69 19.86
C LEU A 187 10.96 -8.32 20.04
N HIS A 188 11.83 -9.31 20.15
CA HIS A 188 13.27 -9.13 20.10
C HIS A 188 13.78 -9.51 18.72
N ILE A 189 14.31 -8.54 17.98
CA ILE A 189 14.77 -8.68 16.60
C ILE A 189 16.22 -8.20 16.53
N PRO A 190 17.22 -9.10 16.63
CA PRO A 190 18.62 -8.71 16.69
C PRO A 190 19.14 -8.11 15.36
N PRO A 191 20.33 -7.48 15.34
CA PRO A 191 20.84 -6.78 14.15
C PRO A 191 21.03 -7.65 12.90
N PHE A 192 21.31 -8.95 13.08
CA PHE A 192 21.52 -9.90 11.97
C PHE A 192 20.24 -10.64 11.55
N ASP A 193 19.10 -10.28 12.13
CA ASP A 193 17.82 -10.85 11.72
C ASP A 193 17.47 -10.38 10.29
N PRO A 194 17.11 -11.28 9.35
CA PRO A 194 16.79 -10.91 7.98
C PRO A 194 15.60 -9.93 7.89
N GLU A 195 14.71 -9.92 8.88
CA GLU A 195 13.56 -9.03 8.92
C GLU A 195 13.84 -7.70 9.61
N ARG A 196 15.06 -7.48 10.13
CA ARG A 196 15.42 -6.27 10.86
C ARG A 196 15.08 -5.01 10.07
N LYS A 197 15.40 -4.98 8.78
CA LYS A 197 15.11 -3.85 7.89
C LYS A 197 13.62 -3.51 7.86
N ILE A 198 12.75 -4.52 7.72
CA ILE A 198 11.30 -4.34 7.65
C ILE A 198 10.79 -3.67 8.94
N PHE A 199 11.29 -4.09 10.10
CA PHE A 199 10.90 -3.48 11.37
C PHE A 199 11.40 -2.05 11.53
N GLU A 200 12.61 -1.75 11.07
CA GLU A 200 13.11 -0.37 11.07
C GLU A 200 12.26 0.52 10.14
N ASP A 201 11.86 0.02 8.97
CA ASP A 201 10.99 0.74 8.04
C ASP A 201 9.59 0.98 8.65
N LEU A 202 9.03 -0.03 9.34
CA LEU A 202 7.76 0.10 10.07
C LEU A 202 7.86 1.11 11.24
N VAL A 203 9.03 1.24 11.87
CA VAL A 203 9.25 2.28 12.88
C VAL A 203 9.28 3.66 12.23
N GLN A 204 9.96 3.81 11.09
CA GLN A 204 10.01 5.07 10.35
C GLN A 204 8.62 5.53 9.87
N SER A 205 7.76 4.58 9.47
CA SER A 205 6.40 4.87 9.01
C SER A 205 5.38 5.05 10.14
N GLY A 206 5.79 4.88 11.40
CA GLY A 206 4.91 4.98 12.57
C GLY A 206 4.00 3.77 12.79
N MET A 207 4.26 2.64 12.12
CA MET A 207 3.58 1.36 12.33
C MET A 207 4.16 0.54 13.48
N ALA A 208 5.34 0.91 13.97
CA ALA A 208 5.99 0.25 15.09
C ALA A 208 6.71 1.25 16.00
N ARG A 209 7.00 0.83 17.23
CA ARG A 209 7.89 1.51 18.17
C ARG A 209 9.12 0.67 18.42
N LYS A 210 10.24 1.34 18.72
CA LYS A 210 11.54 0.71 18.98
C LYS A 210 12.09 1.10 20.33
N GLY A 211 12.69 0.13 21.01
CA GLY A 211 13.46 0.31 22.22
C GLY A 211 12.79 1.19 23.27
N ARG A 212 13.44 2.29 23.65
CA ARG A 212 12.96 3.17 24.74
C ARG A 212 11.64 3.87 24.44
N HIS A 213 11.23 3.96 23.18
CA HIS A 213 9.92 4.51 22.82
C HIS A 213 8.77 3.54 23.16
N ILE A 214 9.08 2.30 23.50
CA ILE A 214 8.13 1.32 24.02
C ILE A 214 8.07 1.47 25.56
N PRO A 215 6.88 1.73 26.14
CA PRO A 215 6.65 1.67 27.59
C PRO A 215 7.29 0.45 28.27
N LEU A 216 7.84 0.64 29.47
CA LEU A 216 8.59 -0.42 30.16
C LEU A 216 7.75 -1.68 30.40
N ALA A 217 6.49 -1.52 30.79
CA ALA A 217 5.57 -2.64 30.99
C ALA A 217 5.41 -3.50 29.72
N GLU A 218 5.38 -2.86 28.56
CA GLU A 218 5.30 -3.55 27.26
C GLU A 218 6.64 -4.18 26.91
N ARG A 219 7.78 -3.50 27.13
CA ARG A 219 9.11 -4.08 26.91
C ARG A 219 9.34 -5.35 27.72
N LEU A 220 8.89 -5.37 28.98
CA LEU A 220 9.00 -6.54 29.86
C LEU A 220 8.18 -7.74 29.33
N THR A 221 7.25 -7.55 28.38
CA THR A 221 6.53 -8.66 27.75
C THR A 221 7.42 -9.54 26.88
N VAL A 222 8.64 -9.13 26.53
CA VAL A 222 9.60 -10.02 25.86
C VAL A 222 10.04 -11.18 26.76
N LEU A 223 9.99 -10.99 28.08
CA LEU A 223 10.45 -11.97 29.07
C LEU A 223 9.46 -13.13 29.25
N LYS A 224 10.00 -14.32 29.52
CA LYS A 224 9.23 -15.48 29.98
C LYS A 224 8.75 -15.25 31.42
N MET A 225 7.67 -15.92 31.82
CA MET A 225 7.13 -15.82 33.18
C MET A 225 8.18 -16.17 34.26
N SER A 226 9.02 -17.17 34.02
CA SER A 226 10.10 -17.55 34.94
C SER A 226 11.11 -16.41 35.14
N GLN A 227 11.49 -15.72 34.06
CA GLN A 227 12.39 -14.56 34.12
C GLN A 227 11.76 -13.39 34.87
N LEU A 228 10.46 -13.13 34.68
CA LEU A 228 9.74 -12.09 35.43
C LEU A 228 9.69 -12.39 36.93
N ARG A 229 9.46 -13.65 37.31
CA ARG A 229 9.49 -14.07 38.72
C ARG A 229 10.89 -13.97 39.32
N GLN A 230 11.92 -14.34 38.55
CA GLN A 230 13.31 -14.19 39.00
C GLN A 230 13.65 -12.71 39.20
N MET A 231 13.31 -11.86 38.23
CA MET A 231 13.48 -10.41 38.34
C MET A 231 12.77 -9.84 39.58
N ALA A 232 11.55 -10.28 39.88
CA ALA A 232 10.83 -9.88 41.07
C ALA A 232 11.57 -10.27 42.36
N LYS A 233 12.16 -11.47 42.39
CA LYS A 233 12.98 -11.95 43.52
C LYS A 233 14.27 -11.12 43.66
N ASP A 234 14.94 -10.83 42.55
CA ASP A 234 16.18 -10.03 42.54
C ASP A 234 15.92 -8.60 43.02
N LEU A 235 14.74 -8.06 42.75
CA LEU A 235 14.26 -6.76 43.22
C LEU A 235 13.59 -6.81 44.61
N LYS A 236 13.63 -7.96 45.29
CA LYS A 236 13.06 -8.18 46.64
C LYS A 236 11.56 -7.81 46.75
N LEU A 237 10.78 -8.14 45.72
CA LEU A 237 9.33 -8.04 45.77
C LEU A 237 8.72 -9.27 46.43
N ASP A 238 7.94 -9.09 47.50
CA ASP A 238 7.25 -10.17 48.22
C ASP A 238 6.04 -10.75 47.46
N LYS A 239 5.74 -10.22 46.28
CA LYS A 239 4.58 -10.58 45.47
C LYS A 239 4.89 -11.75 44.52
N LYS A 240 4.08 -12.81 44.59
CA LYS A 240 4.15 -13.95 43.65
C LYS A 240 3.25 -13.70 42.45
N PHE A 241 3.83 -13.68 41.25
CA PHE A 241 3.07 -13.46 40.02
C PHE A 241 2.62 -14.77 39.35
N THR A 242 1.32 -14.85 39.04
CA THR A 242 0.73 -15.95 38.25
C THR A 242 0.41 -15.52 36.82
N ARG A 243 0.12 -14.23 36.58
CA ARG A 243 -0.24 -13.67 35.27
C ARG A 243 0.83 -12.70 34.74
N LYS A 244 1.13 -12.80 33.43
CA LYS A 244 2.24 -12.06 32.80
C LYS A 244 2.00 -10.55 32.83
N LYS A 245 0.78 -10.12 32.46
CA LYS A 245 0.37 -8.71 32.44
C LYS A 245 0.50 -8.05 33.82
N GLU A 246 0.14 -8.77 34.89
CA GLU A 246 0.27 -8.27 36.25
C GLU A 246 1.74 -8.11 36.67
N ALA A 247 2.57 -9.11 36.33
CA ALA A 247 4.00 -9.07 36.59
C ALA A 247 4.66 -7.89 35.88
N THR A 248 4.42 -7.73 34.57
CA THR A 248 5.06 -6.67 33.79
C THR A 248 4.61 -5.28 34.22
N HIS A 249 3.34 -5.08 34.57
CA HIS A 249 2.86 -3.81 35.09
C HIS A 249 3.43 -3.48 36.47
N THR A 250 3.49 -4.46 37.39
CA THR A 250 4.03 -4.22 38.74
C THR A 250 5.54 -3.95 38.68
N LEU A 251 6.27 -4.72 37.87
CA LEU A 251 7.72 -4.55 37.71
C LEU A 251 8.07 -3.24 37.00
N ALA A 252 7.22 -2.74 36.10
CA ALA A 252 7.47 -1.47 35.42
C ALA A 252 7.51 -0.26 36.37
N GLU A 253 6.83 -0.33 37.51
CA GLU A 253 6.86 0.72 38.54
C GLU A 253 8.14 0.68 39.39
N VAL A 254 8.96 -0.37 39.25
CA VAL A 254 10.19 -0.54 40.03
C VAL A 254 11.39 -0.02 39.22
N PRO A 255 12.12 1.00 39.71
CA PRO A 255 13.23 1.61 38.96
C PRO A 255 14.30 0.62 38.47
N GLY A 256 14.56 -0.45 39.23
CA GLY A 256 15.55 -1.47 38.90
C GLY A 256 15.16 -2.42 37.75
N ALA A 257 13.87 -2.52 37.40
CA ALA A 257 13.42 -3.47 36.38
C ALA A 257 13.94 -3.11 34.97
N ALA A 258 14.03 -1.82 34.65
CA ALA A 258 14.60 -1.36 33.38
C ALA A 258 16.08 -1.77 33.23
N VAL A 259 16.84 -1.68 34.33
CA VAL A 259 18.26 -2.06 34.37
C VAL A 259 18.40 -3.56 34.15
N LEU A 260 17.66 -4.37 34.90
CA LEU A 260 17.70 -5.83 34.76
C LEU A 260 17.27 -6.31 33.37
N LEU A 261 16.28 -5.64 32.75
CA LEU A 261 15.90 -5.93 31.37
C LEU A 261 17.07 -5.65 30.41
N SER A 262 17.75 -4.50 30.57
CA SER A 262 18.87 -4.10 29.71
C SER A 262 20.10 -5.00 29.82
N MET A 263 20.24 -5.74 30.94
CA MET A 263 21.28 -6.76 31.10
C MET A 263 20.99 -8.03 30.30
N GLN A 264 19.73 -8.29 29.95
CA GLN A 264 19.31 -9.49 29.21
C GLN A 264 19.12 -9.22 27.72
N TYR A 265 18.68 -8.02 27.36
CA TYR A 265 18.38 -7.62 25.98
C TYR A 265 18.96 -6.25 25.66
N VAL A 266 19.49 -6.10 24.45
CA VAL A 266 19.80 -4.78 23.89
C VAL A 266 18.47 -4.07 23.65
N ILE A 267 18.26 -2.93 24.30
CA ILE A 267 16.98 -2.22 24.25
C ILE A 267 16.59 -1.87 22.81
N ASP A 268 17.57 -1.49 21.98
CA ASP A 268 17.34 -1.10 20.59
C ASP A 268 17.04 -2.28 19.66
N ASP A 269 17.04 -3.51 20.17
CA ASP A 269 16.60 -4.71 19.46
C ASP A 269 15.15 -5.07 19.79
N LEU A 270 14.49 -4.28 20.65
CA LEU A 270 13.09 -4.47 20.98
C LEU A 270 12.19 -3.66 20.04
N PHE A 271 11.21 -4.32 19.43
CA PHE A 271 10.22 -3.71 18.55
C PHE A 271 8.82 -4.05 19.00
N MET A 272 7.88 -3.14 18.83
CA MET A 272 6.46 -3.38 19.09
C MET A 272 5.61 -2.82 17.97
N LEU A 273 4.81 -3.68 17.34
CA LEU A 273 3.85 -3.27 16.32
C LEU A 273 2.69 -2.52 16.97
N LEU A 274 2.33 -1.38 16.40
CA LEU A 274 1.17 -0.61 16.82
C LEU A 274 -0.09 -1.15 16.15
N PRO A 275 -1.23 -1.23 16.85
CA PRO A 275 -2.49 -1.60 16.22
C PRO A 275 -2.89 -0.55 15.18
N MET A 276 -3.58 -0.99 14.14
CA MET A 276 -4.19 -0.14 13.13
C MET A 276 -5.71 -0.29 13.18
N GLU A 277 -6.42 0.71 12.68
CA GLU A 277 -7.89 0.74 12.72
C GLU A 277 -8.48 -0.13 11.61
N GLU A 278 -7.78 -0.26 10.49
CA GLU A 278 -8.25 -0.96 9.31
C GLU A 278 -8.15 -2.48 9.49
N ASP A 279 -9.14 -3.22 8.99
CA ASP A 279 -9.20 -4.68 9.14
C ASP A 279 -8.16 -5.36 8.24
N THR A 280 -7.16 -5.96 8.89
CA THR A 280 -6.08 -6.70 8.21
C THR A 280 -6.60 -7.85 7.33
N ALA A 281 -7.72 -8.49 7.67
CA ALA A 281 -8.29 -9.58 6.89
C ALA A 281 -8.90 -9.05 5.58
N LEU A 282 -9.62 -7.93 5.65
CA LEU A 282 -10.19 -7.30 4.47
C LEU A 282 -9.11 -6.73 3.53
N ILE A 283 -8.03 -6.18 4.08
CA ILE A 283 -6.87 -5.73 3.29
C ILE A 283 -6.21 -6.92 2.57
N LYS A 284 -6.01 -8.05 3.27
CA LYS A 284 -5.49 -9.29 2.65
C LYS A 284 -6.40 -9.77 1.52
N GLN A 285 -7.72 -9.70 1.73
CA GLN A 285 -8.68 -10.08 0.70
C GLN A 285 -8.62 -9.16 -0.51
N GLU A 286 -8.53 -7.83 -0.31
CA GLU A 286 -8.41 -6.88 -1.41
C GLU A 286 -7.11 -7.12 -2.20
N TRP A 287 -5.98 -7.31 -1.51
CA TRP A 287 -4.70 -7.61 -2.18
C TRP A 287 -4.78 -8.91 -3.00
N ALA A 288 -5.39 -9.95 -2.45
CA ALA A 288 -5.59 -11.23 -3.12
C ALA A 288 -6.49 -11.12 -4.37
N SER A 289 -7.49 -10.24 -4.35
CA SER A 289 -8.31 -9.94 -5.53
C SER A 289 -7.52 -9.18 -6.60
N LEU A 290 -6.68 -8.22 -6.20
CA LEU A 290 -5.79 -7.51 -7.13
C LEU A 290 -4.76 -8.44 -7.77
N GLU A 291 -4.23 -9.40 -7.03
CA GLU A 291 -3.31 -10.41 -7.57
C GLU A 291 -4.00 -11.32 -8.60
N ALA A 292 -5.22 -11.78 -8.31
CA ALA A 292 -6.03 -12.52 -9.28
C ALA A 292 -6.32 -11.68 -10.54
N TYR A 293 -6.54 -10.37 -10.36
CA TYR A 293 -6.73 -9.43 -11.46
C TYR A 293 -5.46 -9.25 -12.29
N ALA A 294 -4.30 -9.13 -11.65
CA ALA A 294 -3.01 -9.07 -12.33
C ALA A 294 -2.75 -10.34 -13.15
N LYS A 295 -3.03 -11.52 -12.59
CA LYS A 295 -2.93 -12.80 -13.31
C LYS A 295 -3.84 -12.86 -14.53
N LEU A 296 -5.07 -12.35 -14.42
CA LEU A 296 -6.01 -12.24 -15.53
C LEU A 296 -5.41 -11.41 -16.68
N LEU A 297 -4.83 -10.26 -16.33
CA LEU A 297 -4.24 -9.34 -17.30
C LEU A 297 -2.96 -9.88 -17.95
N CYS A 298 -2.14 -10.63 -17.23
CA CYS A 298 -0.98 -11.33 -17.81
C CYS A 298 -1.38 -12.38 -18.86
N GLY A 299 -2.65 -12.82 -18.88
CA GLY A 299 -3.18 -13.71 -19.91
C GLY A 299 -3.52 -13.04 -21.24
N ILE A 300 -3.34 -11.71 -21.34
CA ILE A 300 -3.62 -10.90 -22.54
C ILE A 300 -2.40 -10.86 -23.47
N GLU A 301 -2.66 -10.98 -24.77
CA GLU A 301 -1.68 -10.77 -25.82
C GLU A 301 -1.71 -9.28 -26.27
N LEU A 302 -0.56 -8.60 -26.23
CA LEU A 302 -0.36 -7.15 -26.42
C LEU A 302 0.65 -6.80 -27.53
#